data_AF-A0A923VF39-F1
#
_entry.id   AF-A0A923VF39-F1
#
_cell.length_a   1.000
_cell.length_b   1.000
_cell.length_c   1.000
_cell.angle_alpha   90.00
_cell.angle_beta   90.00
_cell.angle_gamma   90.00
#
_symmetry.space_group_name_H-M   'P 1'
#
loop_
_entity.id
_entity.type
_entity.pdbx_description
1 polymer ?
#
loop_
_entity_poly.entity_id
_entity_poly.type
_entity_poly.pdbx_seq_one_letter_code
_entity_poly.pdbx_strand_id
1 'polypeptide(L)'
;MVSRLATEMIKVLQADTTSIGGMRNVIDEETELLQGFDFNVAAKLNTTLYAPSTDTIDPAAGTLTVDILTFIMFNMVAAPGSTTHYRINSGKAEGR
;
A
#
# COMPACT_ATOMS: atom_id res chain seq x y z
N MET A 1 -18.79 -3.27 11.15
CA MET A 1 -17.58 -3.80 10.47
C MET A 1 -16.74 -2.61 10.04
N VAL A 2 -15.84 -2.17 10.91
CA VAL A 2 -14.93 -1.04 10.65
C VAL A 2 -13.87 -1.57 9.67
N SER A 3 -13.67 -0.88 8.54
CA SER A 3 -12.73 -1.29 7.49
C SER A 3 -11.31 -1.48 8.07
N ARG A 4 -10.56 -2.49 7.61
CA ARG A 4 -9.15 -2.73 8.04
C ARG A 4 -8.30 -1.46 7.95
N LEU A 5 -8.53 -0.66 6.90
CA LEU A 5 -7.88 0.63 6.72
C LEU A 5 -8.20 1.58 7.88
N ALA A 6 -9.46 1.64 8.32
CA ALA A 6 -9.85 2.49 9.44
C ALA A 6 -9.21 2.03 10.75
N THR A 7 -8.97 0.73 10.96
CA THR A 7 -8.20 0.25 12.12
C THR A 7 -6.75 0.71 12.07
N GLU A 8 -6.07 0.60 10.92
CA GLU A 8 -4.68 1.07 10.79
C GLU A 8 -4.59 2.59 10.89
N MET A 9 -5.54 3.33 10.32
CA MET A 9 -5.63 4.79 10.45
C MET A 9 -5.84 5.23 11.92
N ILE A 10 -6.59 4.46 12.71
CA ILE A 10 -6.70 4.71 14.16
C ILE A 10 -5.35 4.50 14.87
N LYS A 11 -4.54 3.51 14.45
CA LYS A 11 -3.22 3.30 15.03
C LYS A 11 -2.26 4.44 14.71
N VAL A 12 -2.28 4.94 13.47
CA VAL A 12 -1.52 6.13 13.06
C VAL A 12 -1.93 7.32 13.94
N LEU A 13 -3.24 7.56 14.07
CA LEU A 13 -3.74 8.63 14.93
C LEU A 13 -3.43 8.40 16.42
N GLN A 14 -3.15 7.16 16.84
CA GLN A 14 -2.76 6.85 18.21
C GLN A 14 -1.25 6.97 18.46
N ALA A 15 -0.44 6.86 17.41
CA ALA A 15 1.00 7.02 17.47
C ALA A 15 1.38 8.45 17.86
N ASP A 16 0.52 9.44 17.54
CA ASP A 16 0.78 10.86 17.83
C ASP A 16 1.03 11.08 19.33
N THR A 17 2.30 11.30 19.66
CA THR A 17 2.80 11.64 21.00
C THR A 17 2.98 13.14 21.20
N THR A 18 2.84 13.93 20.13
CA THR A 18 3.10 15.37 20.15
C THR A 18 1.84 16.19 20.40
N SER A 19 0.68 15.70 19.99
CA SER A 19 -0.58 16.42 20.18
C SER A 19 -1.27 16.11 21.51
N ILE A 20 -1.99 17.11 22.01
CA ILE A 20 -2.70 17.09 23.28
C ILE A 20 -3.93 16.18 23.13
N GLY A 21 -4.21 15.32 24.12
CA GLY A 21 -5.31 14.35 24.07
C GLY A 21 -6.64 14.98 23.64
N GLY A 22 -7.19 14.54 22.50
CA GLY A 22 -8.39 15.09 21.87
C GLY A 22 -8.14 15.84 20.55
N MET A 23 -6.89 16.18 20.23
CA MET A 23 -6.48 16.83 18.97
C MET A 23 -5.42 16.03 18.20
N ARG A 24 -5.36 14.71 18.41
CA ARG A 24 -4.41 13.87 17.67
C ARG A 24 -4.71 13.96 16.18
N ASN A 25 -3.69 14.28 15.41
CA ASN A 25 -3.81 14.45 13.97
C ASN A 25 -2.98 13.39 13.27
N VAL A 26 -3.32 13.11 12.01
CA VAL A 26 -2.45 12.29 11.16
C VAL A 26 -1.33 13.20 10.69
N ILE A 27 -0.15 13.04 11.29
CA ILE A 27 1.08 13.74 10.88
C ILE A 27 1.81 12.82 9.89
N ASP A 28 2.43 13.40 8.85
CA ASP A 28 3.09 12.65 7.79
C ASP A 28 4.12 11.63 8.30
N GLU A 29 4.88 11.97 9.35
CA GLU A 29 5.90 11.08 9.93
C GLU A 29 5.32 9.76 10.45
N GLU A 30 4.02 9.71 10.79
CA GLU A 30 3.37 8.53 11.35
C GLU A 30 2.63 7.71 10.28
N THR A 31 2.41 8.29 9.10
CA THR A 31 1.83 7.59 7.95
C THR A 31 2.77 6.54 7.37
N GLU A 32 4.05 6.55 7.76
CA GLU A 32 4.99 5.47 7.48
C GLU A 32 4.49 4.10 8.01
N LEU A 33 3.68 4.09 9.08
CA LEU A 33 3.04 2.87 9.59
C LEU A 33 2.05 2.23 8.61
N LEU A 34 1.60 2.97 7.58
CA LEU A 34 0.74 2.46 6.51
C LEU A 34 1.54 1.92 5.33
N GLN A 35 2.87 2.12 5.29
CA GLN A 35 3.71 1.50 4.26
C GLN A 35 3.63 -0.02 4.39
N GLY A 36 3.26 -0.69 3.30
CA GLY A 36 3.03 -2.14 3.28
C GLY A 36 1.60 -2.57 3.66
N PHE A 37 0.66 -1.64 3.86
CA PHE A 37 -0.74 -2.00 4.02
C PHE A 37 -1.29 -2.63 2.73
N ASP A 38 -1.69 -3.89 2.82
CA ASP A 38 -2.26 -4.62 1.70
C ASP A 38 -3.80 -4.58 1.73
N PHE A 39 -4.37 -3.93 0.70
CA PHE A 39 -5.80 -3.86 0.46
C PHE A 39 -6.39 -5.20 0.03
N ASN A 40 -5.60 -6.12 -0.54
CA ASN A 40 -6.06 -7.41 -1.02
C ASN A 40 -6.10 -8.44 0.11
N VAL A 41 -7.27 -8.56 0.76
CA VAL A 41 -7.49 -9.51 1.88
C VAL A 41 -7.32 -10.97 1.44
N ALA A 42 -7.86 -11.34 0.28
CA ALA A 42 -7.91 -12.73 -0.19
C ALA A 42 -6.64 -13.14 -0.96
N ALA A 43 -5.82 -12.17 -1.35
CA ALA A 43 -4.76 -12.35 -2.33
C ALA A 43 -3.67 -11.31 -2.06
N LYS A 44 -2.92 -11.50 -0.97
CA LYS A 44 -1.87 -10.55 -0.62
C LYS A 44 -0.92 -10.40 -1.80
N LEU A 45 -0.58 -9.17 -2.17
CA LEU A 45 0.22 -8.87 -3.34
C LEU A 45 1.54 -9.66 -3.32
N ASN A 46 2.18 -9.74 -2.15
CA ASN A 46 3.42 -10.51 -1.92
C ASN A 46 3.27 -12.03 -2.13
N THR A 47 2.05 -12.56 -2.06
CA THR A 47 1.76 -13.99 -2.29
C THR A 47 1.20 -14.27 -3.68
N THR A 48 0.80 -13.24 -4.41
CA THR A 48 0.19 -13.38 -5.74
C THR A 48 1.07 -12.87 -6.87
N LEU A 49 1.94 -11.90 -6.61
CA LEU A 49 2.89 -11.34 -7.56
C LEU A 49 4.28 -11.32 -6.91
N TYR A 50 5.15 -12.21 -7.36
CA TYR A 50 6.54 -12.33 -6.90
C TYR A 50 7.51 -11.51 -7.76
N ALA A 51 6.98 -10.60 -8.60
CA ALA A 51 7.80 -9.74 -9.43
C ALA A 51 8.50 -8.68 -8.54
N PRO A 52 9.80 -8.44 -8.74
CA PRO A 52 10.48 -7.36 -8.03
C PRO A 52 9.94 -6.02 -8.54
N SER A 53 9.30 -5.26 -7.65
CA SER A 53 8.84 -3.90 -7.88
C SER A 53 9.65 -2.93 -7.04
N THR A 54 9.97 -1.77 -7.63
CA THR A 54 10.61 -0.65 -6.95
C THR A 54 9.66 0.54 -6.99
N ASP A 55 9.29 1.04 -5.82
CA ASP A 55 8.44 2.22 -5.67
C ASP A 55 9.33 3.43 -5.40
N THR A 56 9.19 4.47 -6.22
CA THR A 56 9.88 5.75 -6.01
C THR A 56 8.85 6.84 -5.79
N ILE A 57 8.96 7.54 -4.66
CA ILE A 57 8.13 8.69 -4.31
C ILE A 57 9.00 9.94 -4.41
N ASP A 58 8.65 10.87 -5.29
CA ASP A 58 9.26 12.20 -5.37
C ASP A 58 8.27 13.24 -4.81
N PRO A 59 8.44 13.66 -3.54
CA PRO A 59 7.54 14.63 -2.91
C PRO A 59 7.71 16.06 -3.47
N ALA A 60 8.83 16.39 -4.11
CA ALA A 60 9.06 17.73 -4.68
C ALA A 60 8.37 17.86 -6.05
N ALA A 61 8.33 16.79 -6.83
CA ALA A 61 7.64 16.73 -8.12
C ALA A 61 6.17 16.28 -8.01
N GLY A 62 5.74 15.75 -6.86
CA GLY A 62 4.42 15.17 -6.68
C GLY A 62 4.21 13.92 -7.54
N THR A 63 5.27 13.17 -7.84
CA THR A 63 5.21 11.97 -8.69
C THR A 63 5.43 10.71 -7.86
N LEU A 64 4.68 9.67 -8.20
CA LEU A 64 4.84 8.33 -7.63
C LEU A 64 5.00 7.37 -8.80
N THR A 65 6.17 6.73 -8.88
CA THR A 65 6.52 5.79 -9.93
C THR A 65 6.63 4.41 -9.33
N VAL A 66 5.90 3.45 -9.90
CA VAL A 66 6.00 2.03 -9.56
C VAL A 66 6.64 1.33 -10.75
N ASP A 67 7.91 1.00 -10.61
CA ASP A 67 8.66 0.25 -11.61
C ASP A 67 8.54 -1.24 -11.32
N ILE A 68 7.98 -1.99 -12.26
CA ILE A 68 7.89 -3.45 -12.18
C ILE A 68 8.89 -4.00 -13.19
N LEU A 69 9.95 -4.64 -12.71
CA LEU A 69 10.97 -5.26 -13.55
C LEU A 69 10.36 -6.36 -14.43
N THR A 70 11.00 -6.66 -15.55
CA THR A 70 10.57 -7.75 -16.43
C THR A 70 10.51 -9.08 -15.67
N PHE A 71 9.33 -9.70 -15.69
CA PHE A 71 9.08 -10.94 -14.95
C PHE A 71 8.34 -11.96 -15.83
N ILE A 72 8.50 -13.25 -15.50
CA ILE A 72 7.82 -14.35 -16.20
C ILE A 72 6.58 -14.72 -15.39
N MET A 73 5.40 -14.33 -15.89
CA MET A 73 4.13 -14.52 -15.18
C MET A 73 3.85 -15.97 -14.79
N PHE A 74 4.17 -16.94 -15.67
CA PHE A 74 3.91 -18.36 -15.42
C PHE A 74 4.60 -18.88 -14.15
N ASN A 75 5.76 -18.31 -13.80
CA ASN A 75 6.53 -18.72 -12.64
C ASN A 75 6.34 -17.77 -11.44
N MET A 76 5.95 -16.52 -11.68
CA MET A 76 5.99 -15.44 -10.69
C MET A 76 4.62 -14.88 -10.32
N VAL A 77 3.53 -15.42 -10.88
CA VAL A 77 2.15 -15.09 -10.48
C VAL A 77 1.46 -16.35 -9.98
N ALA A 78 1.06 -16.37 -8.71
CA ALA A 78 0.27 -17.47 -8.15
C ALA A 78 -1.19 -17.32 -8.58
N ALA A 79 -1.48 -17.72 -9.82
CA ALA A 79 -2.83 -17.67 -10.38
C ALA A 79 -3.69 -18.86 -9.90
N PRO A 80 -4.96 -18.64 -9.51
CA PRO A 80 -5.90 -19.73 -9.31
C PRO A 80 -6.08 -20.55 -10.59
N GLY A 81 -6.32 -21.87 -10.44
CA GLY A 81 -6.53 -22.79 -11.57
C GLY A 81 -7.55 -22.25 -12.58
N SER A 82 -7.19 -22.26 -13.87
CA SER A 82 -7.97 -21.75 -15.01
C SER A 82 -7.97 -20.22 -15.25
N THR A 83 -7.13 -19.45 -14.56
CA THR A 83 -7.00 -18.00 -14.82
C THR A 83 -6.05 -17.73 -16.00
N THR A 84 -6.52 -17.00 -17.02
CA THR A 84 -5.73 -16.68 -18.24
C THR A 84 -5.37 -15.20 -18.37
N HIS A 85 -5.96 -14.34 -17.54
CA HIS A 85 -5.79 -12.89 -17.59
C HIS A 85 -5.56 -12.35 -16.19
N TYR A 86 -4.76 -11.29 -16.08
CA TYR A 86 -4.56 -10.52 -14.87
C TYR A 86 -4.63 -9.02 -15.21
N ARG A 87 -4.95 -8.19 -14.22
CA ARG A 87 -5.00 -6.73 -14.35
C ARG A 87 -4.29 -6.13 -13.14
N ILE A 88 -3.34 -5.24 -13.40
CA ILE A 88 -2.70 -4.42 -12.37
C ILE A 88 -3.39 -3.06 -12.39
N ASN A 89 -3.89 -2.62 -11.23
CA ASN A 89 -4.43 -1.27 -11.04
C ASN A 89 -3.55 -0.56 -10.04
N SER A 90 -3.03 0.60 -10.42
CA SER A 90 -2.24 1.47 -9.57
C SER A 90 -2.99 2.78 -9.36
N GLY A 91 -2.92 3.34 -8.16
CA GLY A 91 -3.54 4.61 -7.80
C GLY A 91 -2.69 5.35 -6.79
N LYS A 92 -2.64 6.69 -6.92
CA LYS A 92 -1.97 7.58 -5.97
C LYS A 92 -3.01 8.30 -5.12
N ALA A 93 -2.74 8.41 -3.82
CA ALA A 93 -3.41 9.36 -2.94
C ALA A 93 -2.35 10.32 -2.40
N GLU A 94 -2.63 11.62 -2.46
CA GLU A 94 -1.77 12.66 -1.90
C GLU A 94 -2.59 13.46 -0.88
N GLY A 95 -2.07 13.57 0.34
CA GLY A 95 -2.62 14.42 1.38
C GLY A 95 -2.06 15.83 1.21
N ARG A 96 -2.91 16.84 1.36
CA ARG A 96 -2.53 18.25 1.36
C ARG A 96 -2.38 18.76 2.79
#